data_AF-A0A2A2B7I7-F1
#
_entry.id   AF-A0A2A2B7I7-F1
#
_cell.length_a   1.000
_cell.length_b   1.000
_cell.length_c   1.000
_cell.angle_alpha   90.00
_cell.angle_beta   90.00
_cell.angle_gamma   90.00
#
_symmetry.space_group_name_H-M   'P 1'
#
loop_
_entity.id
_entity.type
_entity.pdbx_description
1 polymer ?
#
loop_
_entity_poly.entity_id
_entity_poly.type
_entity_poly.pdbx_seq_one_letter_code
_entity_poly.pdbx_strand_id
1 'polypeptide(L)'
;MTNEQIREIALANGFKLKEQPNGEMDLNPYVYEFARAIAISKLDEAANDINDCEDFADTPDGHNMWLSCMGRVDDIINEIKDVTDD
;
A
#
# COMPACT_ATOMS: atom_id res chain seq x y z
N MET A 1 -4.60 3.14 -1.91
CA MET A 1 -3.87 4.18 -2.67
C MET A 1 -4.52 4.39 -4.03
N THR A 2 -5.12 5.56 -4.27
CA THR A 2 -5.81 5.97 -5.50
C THR A 2 -4.85 6.66 -6.47
N ASN A 3 -5.25 6.79 -7.74
CA ASN A 3 -4.48 7.55 -8.73
C ASN A 3 -4.31 9.02 -8.33
N GLU A 4 -5.31 9.63 -7.67
CA GLU A 4 -5.23 11.04 -7.25
C GLU A 4 -4.11 11.27 -6.23
N GLN A 5 -4.01 10.45 -5.20
CA GLN A 5 -2.91 10.55 -4.24
C GLN A 5 -1.54 10.26 -4.85
N ILE A 6 -1.45 9.26 -5.72
CA ILE A 6 -0.21 8.99 -6.46
C ILE A 6 0.20 10.24 -7.25
N ARG A 7 -0.78 10.93 -7.85
CA ARG A 7 -0.57 12.14 -8.62
C ARG A 7 -0.08 13.28 -7.74
N GLU A 8 -0.74 13.54 -6.61
CA GLU A 8 -0.33 14.58 -5.66
C GLU A 8 1.09 14.35 -5.12
N ILE A 9 1.39 13.14 -4.67
CA ILE A 9 2.72 12.77 -4.14
C ILE A 9 3.77 12.93 -5.23
N ALA A 10 3.53 12.42 -6.44
CA ALA A 10 4.49 12.52 -7.53
C ALA A 10 4.76 13.99 -7.90
N LEU A 11 3.72 14.83 -8.00
CA LEU A 11 3.88 16.25 -8.30
C LEU A 11 4.62 17.00 -7.18
N ALA A 12 4.33 16.71 -5.91
CA ALA A 12 5.04 17.27 -4.76
C ALA A 12 6.54 16.89 -4.76
N ASN A 13 6.90 15.77 -5.37
CA ASN A 13 8.27 15.28 -5.50
C ASN A 13 8.91 15.59 -6.88
N GLY A 14 8.34 16.51 -7.65
CA GLY A 14 8.97 17.05 -8.87
C GLY A 14 8.70 16.27 -10.15
N PHE A 15 7.81 15.28 -10.14
CA PHE A 15 7.28 14.71 -11.38
C PHE A 15 6.48 15.78 -12.13
N LYS A 16 6.37 15.60 -13.45
CA LYS A 16 5.68 16.55 -14.33
C LYS A 16 4.62 15.84 -15.13
N LEU A 17 3.49 16.50 -15.31
CA LEU A 17 2.45 16.06 -16.24
C LEU A 17 2.99 16.11 -17.68
N LYS A 18 2.57 15.17 -18.49
CA LYS A 18 2.85 15.05 -19.92
C LYS A 18 1.55 14.84 -20.69
N GLU A 19 1.54 15.30 -21.92
CA GLU A 19 0.44 15.04 -22.84
C GLU A 19 0.35 13.54 -23.14
N GLN A 20 -0.82 12.96 -22.90
CA GLN A 20 -1.15 11.57 -23.16
C GLN A 20 -1.65 11.40 -24.61
N PRO A 21 -1.73 10.17 -25.16
CA PRO A 21 -2.21 9.95 -26.53
C PRO A 21 -3.62 10.46 -26.82
N ASN A 22 -4.44 10.68 -25.79
CA ASN A 22 -5.78 11.26 -25.87
C ASN A 22 -5.77 12.81 -25.82
N GLY A 23 -4.60 13.45 -25.70
CA GLY A 23 -4.43 14.90 -25.58
C GLY A 23 -4.56 15.46 -24.17
N GLU A 24 -4.81 14.62 -23.15
CA GLU A 24 -4.92 15.08 -21.77
C GLU A 24 -3.56 15.22 -21.09
N MET A 25 -3.43 16.15 -20.14
CA MET A 25 -2.22 16.32 -19.34
C MET A 25 -2.27 15.48 -18.08
N ASP A 26 -1.49 14.40 -18.04
CA ASP A 26 -1.42 13.51 -16.89
C ASP A 26 0.00 12.97 -16.64
N LEU A 27 0.22 12.31 -15.51
CA LEU A 27 1.41 11.49 -15.31
C LEU A 27 1.40 10.31 -16.29
N ASN A 28 2.58 9.85 -16.66
CA ASN A 28 2.69 8.66 -17.49
C ASN A 28 2.08 7.45 -16.77
N PRO A 29 1.35 6.55 -17.47
CA PRO A 29 0.66 5.40 -16.88
C PRO A 29 1.55 4.53 -15.97
N TYR A 30 2.82 4.34 -16.35
CA TYR A 30 3.77 3.53 -15.60
C TYR A 30 4.07 4.08 -14.18
N VAL A 31 3.83 5.37 -13.91
CA VAL A 31 4.01 5.96 -12.57
C VAL A 31 2.98 5.38 -11.61
N TYR A 32 1.74 5.25 -12.06
CA TYR A 32 0.65 4.66 -11.29
C TYR A 32 0.86 3.16 -11.05
N GLU A 33 1.31 2.45 -12.08
CA GLU A 33 1.63 1.02 -11.98
C GLU A 33 2.79 0.78 -11.00
N PHE A 34 3.84 1.58 -11.08
CA PHE A 34 4.99 1.50 -10.18
C PHE A 34 4.58 1.74 -8.72
N ALA A 35 3.81 2.79 -8.45
CA ALA A 35 3.39 3.10 -7.09
C ALA A 35 2.50 1.99 -6.51
N ARG A 36 1.58 1.41 -7.32
CA ARG A 36 0.79 0.24 -6.92
C ARG A 36 1.66 -0.98 -6.62
N ALA A 37 2.69 -1.25 -7.43
CA ALA A 37 3.60 -2.37 -7.21
C ALA A 37 4.35 -2.24 -5.88
N ILE A 38 4.78 -1.03 -5.51
CA ILE A 38 5.39 -0.77 -4.19
C ILE A 38 4.39 -1.04 -3.06
N ALA A 39 3.15 -0.55 -3.17
CA ALA A 39 2.14 -0.77 -2.14
C ALA A 39 1.85 -2.27 -1.94
N ILE A 40 1.75 -3.02 -3.04
CA ILE A 40 1.57 -4.48 -3.02
C ILE A 40 2.78 -5.17 -2.37
N SER A 41 4.00 -4.77 -2.71
CA SER A 41 5.22 -5.33 -2.10
C SER A 41 5.24 -5.15 -0.58
N LYS A 42 4.86 -3.96 -0.09
CA LYS A 42 4.78 -3.68 1.35
C LYS A 42 3.70 -4.51 2.06
N LEU A 43 2.57 -4.73 1.40
CA LEU A 43 1.50 -5.61 1.88
C LEU A 43 1.98 -7.07 1.95
N ASP A 44 2.71 -7.54 0.94
CA ASP A 44 3.24 -8.91 0.90
C ASP A 44 4.29 -9.16 1.99
N GLU A 45 5.20 -8.20 2.20
CA GLU A 45 6.14 -8.22 3.33
C GLU A 45 5.41 -8.29 4.68
N ALA A 46 4.38 -7.47 4.89
CA ALA A 46 3.61 -7.47 6.13
C ALA A 46 2.77 -8.74 6.33
N ALA A 47 2.30 -9.36 5.25
CA ALA A 47 1.56 -10.62 5.30
C ALA A 47 2.48 -11.81 5.61
N ASN A 48 3.71 -11.83 5.09
CA ASN A 48 4.69 -12.88 5.38
C ASN A 48 5.09 -12.91 6.87
N ASP A 49 5.18 -11.76 7.52
CA ASP A 49 5.38 -11.66 8.98
C ASP A 49 4.27 -12.35 9.82
N ILE A 50 3.04 -12.49 9.27
CA ILE A 50 1.93 -13.17 9.96
C ILE A 50 2.05 -14.69 9.84
N ASN A 51 2.49 -15.20 8.69
CA ASN A 51 2.56 -16.64 8.44
C ASN A 51 3.61 -17.35 9.31
N ASP A 52 4.65 -16.64 9.76
CA ASP A 52 5.64 -17.16 10.73
C ASP A 52 5.08 -17.33 12.16
N CYS A 53 3.82 -16.93 12.42
CA CYS A 53 3.17 -17.05 13.74
C CYS A 53 2.32 -18.32 13.91
N GLU A 54 2.10 -19.13 12.86
CA GLU A 54 1.22 -20.31 12.94
C GLU A 54 1.72 -21.38 13.93
N ASP A 55 3.05 -21.52 14.11
CA ASP A 55 3.64 -22.53 14.99
C ASP A 55 3.39 -22.28 16.51
N PHE A 56 2.87 -21.10 16.90
CA PHE A 56 2.62 -20.73 18.31
C PHE A 56 1.16 -20.38 18.62
N ALA A 57 0.26 -20.47 17.66
CA ALA A 57 -1.12 -19.99 17.78
C ALA A 57 -1.94 -20.61 18.93
N ASP A 58 -1.58 -21.82 19.38
CA ASP A 58 -2.23 -22.52 20.51
C ASP A 58 -1.75 -22.08 21.90
N THR A 59 -0.78 -21.16 21.98
CA THR A 59 -0.29 -20.60 23.25
C THR A 59 -0.85 -19.18 23.48
N PRO A 60 -1.12 -18.77 24.74
CA PRO A 60 -1.54 -17.40 25.04
C PRO A 60 -0.55 -16.34 24.55
N ASP A 61 0.74 -16.65 24.60
CA ASP A 61 1.80 -15.75 24.13
C ASP A 61 1.82 -15.65 22.59
N GLY A 62 1.59 -16.75 21.87
CA GLY A 62 1.44 -16.75 20.42
C GLY A 62 0.17 -16.04 19.92
N HIS A 63 -0.95 -16.13 20.65
CA HIS A 63 -2.17 -15.40 20.33
C HIS A 63 -1.99 -13.88 20.43
N ASN A 64 -1.32 -13.40 21.48
CA ASN A 64 -1.01 -11.97 21.64
C ASN A 64 -0.03 -11.47 20.57
N MET A 65 0.94 -12.29 20.17
CA MET A 65 1.87 -11.96 19.09
C MET A 65 1.14 -11.89 17.73
N TRP A 66 0.23 -12.83 17.46
CA TRP A 66 -0.60 -12.82 16.26
C TRP A 66 -1.51 -11.58 16.17
N LEU A 67 -2.19 -11.21 17.26
CA LEU A 67 -2.99 -9.97 17.32
C LEU A 67 -2.14 -8.71 17.06
N SER A 68 -0.90 -8.67 17.58
CA SER A 68 0.03 -7.57 17.32
C SER A 68 0.48 -7.52 15.85
N CYS A 69 0.75 -8.66 15.23
CA CYS A 69 1.14 -8.73 13.82
C CYS A 69 -0.04 -8.37 12.89
N MET A 70 -1.25 -8.83 13.20
CA MET A 70 -2.47 -8.43 12.49
C MET A 70 -2.76 -6.94 12.61
N GLY A 71 -2.57 -6.34 13.78
CA GLY A 71 -2.76 -4.89 13.97
C GLY A 71 -1.90 -4.04 13.02
N ARG A 72 -0.65 -4.45 12.75
CA ARG A 72 0.22 -3.78 11.76
C ARG A 72 -0.31 -3.92 10.34
N VAL A 73 -0.93 -5.05 10.01
CA VAL A 73 -1.55 -5.25 8.69
C VAL A 73 -2.82 -4.41 8.56
N ASP A 74 -3.63 -4.29 9.61
CA ASP A 74 -4.79 -3.39 9.63
C ASP A 74 -4.36 -1.91 9.48
N ASP A 75 -3.27 -1.48 10.12
CA ASP A 75 -2.72 -0.12 9.95
C ASP A 75 -2.29 0.15 8.51
N ILE A 76 -1.60 -0.80 7.86
CA ILE A 76 -1.19 -0.69 6.45
C ILE A 76 -2.41 -0.69 5.52
N ILE A 77 -3.39 -1.55 5.78
CA ILE A 77 -4.63 -1.61 5.01
C ILE A 77 -5.40 -0.31 5.16
N ASN A 78 -5.46 0.28 6.36
CA ASN A 78 -6.13 1.54 6.62
C ASN A 78 -5.38 2.72 5.97
N GLU A 79 -4.04 2.76 6.00
CA GLU A 79 -3.24 3.73 5.25
C GLU A 79 -3.48 3.63 3.73
N ILE A 80 -3.85 2.43 3.25
CA ILE A 80 -4.22 2.20 1.86
C ILE A 80 -5.71 2.55 1.59
N LYS A 81 -6.60 2.48 2.59
CA LYS A 81 -8.07 2.68 2.51
C LYS A 81 -8.57 4.07 2.88
N ASP A 82 -7.89 4.85 3.73
CA ASP A 82 -8.15 6.29 4.01
C ASP A 82 -7.89 7.19 2.77
N VAL A 83 -7.78 6.56 1.62
CA VAL A 83 -7.51 7.11 0.30
C VAL A 83 -8.71 6.94 -0.63
N THR A 84 -9.68 6.08 -0.28
CA THR A 84 -10.78 5.68 -1.17
C THR A 84 -12.13 6.30 -0.83
N ASP A 85 -12.21 7.20 0.15
CA ASP A 85 -13.46 7.81 0.63
C ASP A 85 -13.66 9.30 0.24
N ASP A 86 -12.79 9.90 -0.58
CA ASP A 86 -13.00 11.23 -1.21
C ASP A 86 -12.84 11.17 -2.74
#